data_AF-A0A538AQA8-F1
#
_entry.id   AF-A0A538AQA8-F1
#
_cell.length_a   1.000
_cell.length_b   1.000
_cell.length_c   1.000
_cell.angle_alpha   90.00
_cell.angle_beta   90.00
_cell.angle_gamma   90.00
#
_symmetry.space_group_name_H-M   'P 1'
#
loop_
_entity.id
_entity.type
_entity.pdbx_description
1 polymer ?
#
loop_
_entity_poly.entity_id
_entity_poly.type
_entity_poly.pdbx_seq_one_letter_code
_entity_poly.pdbx_strand_id
1 'polypeptide(L)'
;MSTRGIGSHATCALSWISAPPTVEASGPSMSGRERLTEVSRWARGVIRSRRPAQASDVPAFEVAATEEERAILAACRPYTLTSPERLLATMDGVEHAVAADIGGALVECGVWLGGNVLAMLLTLQRLGVDDRDVYLYDTFEGMTEPTDVDKSRFHGSALDAWRKASEAGERIWQGWFGTDVFGLERVSKLLMSTGYPPARL
;
A
#
# COMPACT_ATOMS: atom_id res chain seq x y z
N MET A 1 45.40 -17.83 45.09
CA MET A 1 45.07 -16.40 45.28
C MET A 1 44.43 -15.86 44.01
N SER A 2 43.24 -15.25 44.14
CA SER A 2 42.60 -14.25 43.26
C SER A 2 42.32 -14.64 41.79
N THR A 3 41.14 -15.16 41.41
CA THR A 3 39.83 -14.51 41.09
C THR A 3 39.71 -13.77 39.73
N ARG A 4 38.55 -14.04 39.10
CA ARG A 4 37.85 -13.38 37.96
C ARG A 4 38.14 -13.99 36.58
N GLY A 5 37.15 -14.39 35.76
CA GLY A 5 35.70 -14.42 35.91
C GLY A 5 35.01 -14.67 34.56
N ILE A 6 33.88 -15.39 34.60
CA ILE A 6 32.67 -15.29 33.74
C ILE A 6 32.89 -15.71 32.26
N GLY A 7 32.37 -16.84 31.77
CA GLY A 7 30.94 -17.10 31.47
C GLY A 7 30.53 -16.45 30.13
N SER A 8 29.63 -16.93 29.28
CA SER A 8 28.74 -18.08 29.16
C SER A 8 28.13 -18.00 27.74
N HIS A 9 27.64 -19.12 27.21
CA HIS A 9 26.74 -19.20 26.07
C HIS A 9 25.57 -18.19 26.17
N ALA A 10 25.10 -17.71 25.02
CA ALA A 10 23.76 -17.15 24.88
C ALA A 10 23.11 -17.63 23.57
N THR A 11 22.27 -18.63 23.74
CA THR A 11 21.24 -19.16 22.86
C THR A 11 20.29 -18.03 22.43
N CYS A 12 20.02 -17.90 21.12
CA CYS A 12 19.00 -16.98 20.63
C CYS A 12 17.62 -17.61 20.89
N ALA A 13 16.98 -17.21 22.00
CA ALA A 13 15.66 -17.66 22.38
C ALA A 13 14.58 -16.82 21.68
N LEU A 14 13.76 -17.49 20.89
CA LEU A 14 12.41 -17.07 20.48
C LEU A 14 11.56 -16.88 21.74
N SER A 15 11.21 -15.65 22.11
CA SER A 15 10.25 -15.40 23.19
C SER A 15 9.59 -14.02 23.12
N TRP A 16 8.79 -13.75 22.08
CA TRP A 16 7.76 -12.69 22.13
C TRP A 16 6.55 -13.10 21.29
N ILE A 17 5.83 -14.13 21.74
CA ILE A 17 4.41 -14.28 21.43
C ILE A 17 3.69 -14.15 22.78
N SER A 18 3.24 -12.94 23.08
CA SER A 18 2.15 -12.73 24.02
C SER A 18 0.91 -12.46 23.18
N ALA A 19 -0.12 -13.29 23.33
CA ALA A 19 -1.40 -13.08 22.68
C ALA A 19 -1.94 -11.67 23.00
N PRO A 20 -2.50 -10.92 22.02
CA PRO A 20 -3.10 -9.63 22.31
C PRO A 20 -4.34 -9.81 23.20
N PRO A 21 -4.63 -8.85 24.10
CA PRO A 21 -5.85 -8.88 24.88
C PRO A 21 -7.07 -8.78 23.96
N THR A 22 -8.10 -9.56 24.26
CA THR A 22 -9.41 -9.50 23.63
C THR A 22 -10.01 -8.10 23.86
N VAL A 23 -10.03 -7.28 22.82
CA VAL A 23 -10.81 -6.04 22.80
C VAL A 23 -12.22 -6.42 22.34
N GLU A 24 -13.19 -6.42 23.25
CA GLU A 24 -14.60 -6.47 22.89
C GLU A 24 -14.95 -5.21 22.07
N ALA A 25 -15.33 -5.42 20.81
CA ALA A 25 -15.80 -4.36 19.93
C ALA A 25 -17.20 -3.91 20.37
N SER A 26 -17.28 -2.95 21.31
CA SER A 26 -18.52 -2.27 21.67
C SER A 26 -18.50 -0.83 21.14
N GLY A 27 -18.77 -0.69 19.84
CA GLY A 27 -19.09 0.57 19.16
C GLY A 27 -20.20 0.33 18.13
N PRO A 28 -21.09 1.30 17.87
CA PRO A 28 -22.24 1.06 16.99
C PRO A 28 -21.76 0.69 15.58
N SER A 29 -22.24 -0.44 15.07
CA SER A 29 -21.95 -0.90 13.71
C SER A 29 -22.57 0.07 12.69
N MET A 30 -21.78 0.97 12.14
CA MET A 30 -22.19 1.80 11.01
C MET A 30 -22.37 0.91 9.77
N SER A 31 -23.37 1.21 8.96
CA SER A 31 -23.63 0.48 7.71
C SER A 31 -22.54 0.78 6.67
N GLY A 32 -22.24 -0.16 5.77
CA GLY A 32 -21.25 0.02 4.70
C GLY A 32 -21.54 1.25 3.81
N ARG A 33 -22.82 1.62 3.69
CA ARG A 33 -23.28 2.81 2.95
C ARG A 33 -22.86 4.13 3.62
N GLU A 34 -22.80 4.17 4.95
CA GLU A 34 -22.40 5.37 5.71
C GLU A 34 -20.88 5.60 5.64
N ARG A 35 -20.06 4.54 5.69
CA ARG A 35 -18.59 4.63 5.53
C ARG A 35 -18.20 5.17 4.14
N LEU A 36 -18.89 4.74 3.09
CA LEU A 36 -18.68 5.24 1.72
C LEU A 36 -18.96 6.74 1.59
N THR A 37 -19.90 7.31 2.35
CA THR A 37 -20.15 8.76 2.34
C THR A 37 -19.01 9.59 2.94
N GLU A 38 -18.23 9.00 3.86
CA GLU A 38 -17.07 9.64 4.49
C GLU A 38 -15.84 9.60 3.60
N VAL A 39 -15.56 8.44 2.99
CA VAL A 39 -14.52 8.31 1.95
C VAL A 39 -14.80 9.26 0.79
N SER A 40 -16.07 9.38 0.38
CA SER A 40 -16.50 10.33 -0.65
C SER A 40 -16.31 11.79 -0.21
N ARG A 41 -16.48 12.12 1.08
CA ARG A 41 -16.22 13.46 1.64
C ARG A 41 -14.72 13.78 1.67
N TRP A 42 -13.88 12.82 2.05
CA TRP A 42 -12.43 12.96 2.05
C TRP A 42 -11.87 13.11 0.63
N ALA A 43 -12.28 12.26 -0.31
CA ALA A 43 -11.88 12.34 -1.72
C ALA A 43 -12.26 13.71 -2.33
N ARG A 44 -13.46 14.22 -2.07
CA ARG A 44 -13.90 15.56 -2.49
C ARG A 44 -13.06 16.70 -1.91
N GLY A 45 -12.49 16.54 -0.72
CA GLY A 45 -11.60 17.52 -0.09
C GLY A 45 -10.22 17.61 -0.75
N VAL A 46 -9.71 16.50 -1.26
CA VAL A 46 -8.39 16.41 -1.95
C VAL A 46 -8.47 16.87 -3.41
N ILE A 47 -9.64 16.74 -4.04
CA ILE A 47 -9.89 17.03 -5.48
C ILE A 47 -9.83 18.53 -5.85
N ARG A 48 -9.79 19.46 -4.89
CA ARG A 48 -9.97 20.90 -5.15
C ARG A 48 -8.83 21.59 -5.93
N SER A 49 -7.71 20.93 -6.24
CA SER A 49 -6.54 21.57 -6.87
C SER A 49 -6.22 21.16 -8.32
N ARG A 50 -7.09 20.43 -9.03
CA ARG A 50 -6.83 20.07 -10.44
C ARG A 50 -7.92 20.54 -11.41
N ARG A 51 -7.46 21.07 -12.56
CA ARG A 51 -8.27 21.53 -13.69
C ARG A 51 -9.15 20.36 -14.20
N PRO A 52 -10.46 20.57 -14.45
CA PRO A 52 -11.34 19.48 -14.88
C PRO A 52 -10.90 18.93 -16.24
N ALA A 53 -10.83 17.60 -16.35
CA ALA A 53 -10.63 16.90 -17.62
C ALA A 53 -11.90 17.03 -18.49
N GLN A 54 -11.73 17.16 -19.82
CA GLN A 54 -12.84 17.17 -20.77
C GLN A 54 -13.38 15.74 -20.96
N ALA A 55 -14.69 15.60 -21.10
CA ALA A 55 -15.37 14.29 -21.12
C ALA A 55 -14.99 13.37 -22.31
N SER A 56 -14.36 13.92 -23.36
CA SER A 56 -13.94 13.18 -24.56
C SER A 56 -12.64 12.39 -24.42
N ASP A 57 -11.87 12.61 -23.35
CA ASP A 57 -10.53 12.01 -23.17
C ASP A 57 -10.55 10.85 -22.16
N VAL A 58 -11.74 10.44 -21.71
CA VAL A 58 -11.92 9.41 -20.69
C VAL A 58 -11.89 8.03 -21.36
N PRO A 59 -10.93 7.15 -21.03
CA PRO A 59 -10.85 5.80 -21.61
C PRO A 59 -12.14 4.99 -21.39
N ALA A 60 -12.48 4.13 -22.35
CA ALA A 60 -13.73 3.36 -22.33
C ALA A 60 -13.92 2.50 -21.06
N PHE A 61 -12.84 2.04 -20.43
CA PHE A 61 -12.92 1.28 -19.18
C PHE A 61 -13.34 2.17 -17.99
N GLU A 62 -12.99 3.45 -17.97
CA GLU A 62 -13.43 4.39 -16.90
C GLU A 62 -14.91 4.74 -17.06
N VAL A 63 -15.41 4.70 -18.30
CA VAL A 63 -16.84 4.83 -18.61
C VAL A 63 -17.61 3.59 -18.14
N ALA A 64 -17.00 2.40 -18.23
CA ALA A 64 -17.59 1.15 -17.77
C ALA A 64 -17.55 0.96 -16.24
N ALA A 65 -16.61 1.61 -15.54
CA ALA A 65 -16.50 1.56 -14.08
C ALA A 65 -17.78 2.07 -13.40
N THR A 66 -18.09 1.54 -12.22
CA THR A 66 -19.16 2.06 -11.35
C THR A 66 -18.78 3.43 -10.77
N GLU A 67 -19.75 4.15 -10.20
CA GLU A 67 -19.46 5.44 -9.54
C GLU A 67 -18.54 5.23 -8.32
N GLU A 68 -18.76 4.14 -7.59
CA GLU A 68 -17.95 3.72 -6.47
C GLU A 68 -16.51 3.37 -6.91
N GLU A 69 -16.33 2.62 -8.00
CA GLU A 69 -14.98 2.36 -8.57
C GLU A 69 -14.29 3.66 -9.01
N ARG A 70 -15.01 4.56 -9.68
CA ARG A 70 -14.43 5.85 -10.09
C ARG A 70 -13.96 6.67 -8.88
N ALA A 71 -14.70 6.64 -7.78
CA ALA A 71 -14.31 7.30 -6.54
C ALA A 71 -13.03 6.68 -5.94
N ILE A 72 -12.93 5.34 -5.91
CA ILE A 72 -11.73 4.63 -5.46
C ILE A 72 -10.54 4.93 -6.37
N LEU A 73 -10.71 4.86 -7.70
CA LEU A 73 -9.68 5.21 -8.68
C LEU A 73 -9.15 6.62 -8.46
N ALA A 74 -10.04 7.60 -8.30
CA ALA A 74 -9.66 8.99 -8.06
C ALA A 74 -8.85 9.15 -6.76
N ALA A 75 -9.23 8.44 -5.70
CA ALA A 75 -8.51 8.43 -4.42
C ALA A 75 -7.11 7.80 -4.54
N CYS A 76 -6.95 6.75 -5.35
CA CYS A 76 -5.70 5.98 -5.44
C CYS A 76 -4.67 6.59 -6.40
N ARG A 77 -5.11 7.31 -7.45
CA ARG A 77 -4.24 7.86 -8.51
C ARG A 77 -3.03 8.67 -8.00
N PRO A 78 -3.12 9.51 -6.96
CA PRO A 78 -1.96 10.26 -6.46
C PRO A 78 -0.89 9.38 -5.79
N TYR A 79 -1.21 8.13 -5.46
CA TYR A 79 -0.41 7.24 -4.63
C TYR A 79 0.00 5.95 -5.36
N THR A 80 -0.26 5.85 -6.66
CA THR A 80 0.18 4.71 -7.46
C THR A 80 0.81 5.12 -8.79
N LEU A 81 1.73 4.27 -9.27
CA LEU A 81 2.26 4.30 -10.64
C LEU A 81 1.57 3.26 -11.53
N THR A 82 0.67 2.45 -10.95
CA THR A 82 -0.15 1.51 -11.70
C THR A 82 -1.17 2.27 -12.52
N SER A 83 -1.52 1.66 -13.66
CA SER A 83 -2.54 2.23 -14.53
C SER A 83 -3.92 2.04 -13.90
N PRO A 84 -4.92 2.83 -14.28
CA PRO A 84 -6.26 2.67 -13.71
C PRO A 84 -6.86 1.27 -13.97
N GLU A 85 -6.53 0.61 -15.08
CA GLU A 85 -6.95 -0.77 -15.36
C GLU A 85 -6.37 -1.76 -14.35
N ARG A 86 -5.13 -1.55 -13.90
CA ARG A 86 -4.51 -2.38 -12.86
C ARG A 86 -5.11 -2.12 -11.50
N LEU A 87 -5.51 -0.89 -11.20
CA LEU A 87 -6.27 -0.60 -9.98
C LEU A 87 -7.64 -1.29 -10.00
N LEU A 88 -8.36 -1.24 -11.13
CA LEU A 88 -9.63 -1.96 -11.28
C LEU A 88 -9.42 -3.47 -11.12
N ALA A 89 -8.39 -4.04 -11.74
CA ALA A 89 -8.07 -5.45 -11.56
C ALA A 89 -7.77 -5.82 -10.09
N THR A 90 -7.14 -4.92 -9.32
CA THR A 90 -6.98 -5.09 -7.87
C THR A 90 -8.33 -5.12 -7.16
N MET A 91 -9.26 -4.21 -7.51
CA MET A 91 -10.61 -4.21 -6.93
C MET A 91 -11.36 -5.50 -7.28
N ASP A 92 -11.35 -5.91 -8.55
CA ASP A 92 -11.97 -7.15 -9.04
C ASP A 92 -11.43 -8.38 -8.31
N GLY A 93 -10.10 -8.43 -8.07
CA GLY A 93 -9.47 -9.51 -7.32
C GLY A 93 -9.96 -9.60 -5.87
N VAL A 94 -10.09 -8.45 -5.20
CA VAL A 94 -10.65 -8.39 -3.83
C VAL A 94 -12.12 -8.80 -3.83
N GLU A 95 -12.92 -8.28 -4.75
CA GLU A 95 -14.33 -8.65 -4.89
C GLU A 95 -14.50 -10.13 -5.14
N HIS A 96 -13.69 -10.70 -6.02
CA HIS A 96 -13.71 -12.12 -6.30
C HIS A 96 -13.38 -12.94 -5.05
N ALA A 97 -12.31 -12.58 -4.32
CA ALA A 97 -11.93 -13.28 -3.10
C ALA A 97 -13.04 -13.25 -2.05
N VAL A 98 -13.70 -12.10 -1.87
CA VAL A 98 -14.82 -11.97 -0.92
C VAL A 98 -16.05 -12.74 -1.41
N ALA A 99 -16.45 -12.58 -2.67
CA ALA A 99 -17.65 -13.21 -3.22
C ALA A 99 -17.54 -14.75 -3.30
N ALA A 100 -16.34 -15.27 -3.52
CA ALA A 100 -16.05 -16.70 -3.55
C ALA A 100 -15.70 -17.28 -2.16
N ASP A 101 -15.77 -16.48 -1.09
CA ASP A 101 -15.41 -16.87 0.27
C ASP A 101 -14.00 -17.48 0.38
N ILE A 102 -13.04 -16.90 -0.35
CA ILE A 102 -11.64 -17.26 -0.27
C ILE A 102 -11.07 -16.60 0.99
N GLY A 103 -10.80 -17.43 2.00
CA GLY A 103 -10.17 -16.99 3.24
C GLY A 103 -8.69 -16.63 3.06
N GLY A 104 -8.14 -15.95 4.08
CA GLY A 104 -6.73 -15.56 4.13
C GLY A 104 -6.52 -14.05 4.06
N ALA A 105 -5.25 -13.66 3.93
CA ALA A 105 -4.82 -12.27 3.89
C ALA A 105 -4.62 -11.79 2.45
N LEU A 106 -4.69 -10.46 2.26
CA LEU A 106 -4.24 -9.80 1.02
C LEU A 106 -2.80 -9.34 1.18
N VAL A 107 -2.02 -9.36 0.10
CA VAL A 107 -0.59 -9.00 0.14
C VAL A 107 -0.22 -8.16 -1.07
N GLU A 108 0.55 -7.10 -0.85
CA GLU A 108 1.23 -6.34 -1.91
C GLU A 108 2.75 -6.39 -1.69
N CYS A 109 3.50 -6.74 -2.74
CA CYS A 109 4.97 -6.75 -2.75
C CYS A 109 5.46 -5.67 -3.72
N GLY A 110 6.04 -4.59 -3.18
CA GLY A 110 6.32 -3.36 -3.91
C GLY A 110 5.14 -2.39 -3.80
N VAL A 111 5.11 -1.63 -2.72
CA VAL A 111 3.98 -0.80 -2.28
C VAL A 111 4.07 0.63 -2.82
N TRP A 112 5.28 1.17 -2.95
CA TRP A 112 5.52 2.58 -3.24
C TRP A 112 4.71 3.50 -2.29
N LEU A 113 3.88 4.41 -2.81
CA LEU A 113 3.05 5.30 -1.99
C LEU A 113 1.74 4.65 -1.52
N GLY A 114 1.51 3.37 -1.82
CA GLY A 114 0.42 2.57 -1.25
C GLY A 114 -0.90 2.63 -2.01
N GLY A 115 -0.95 3.14 -3.24
CA GLY A 115 -2.21 3.30 -3.97
C GLY A 115 -2.93 1.99 -4.35
N ASN A 116 -2.21 0.90 -4.63
CA ASN A 116 -2.84 -0.42 -4.82
C ASN A 116 -3.43 -0.95 -3.51
N VAL A 117 -2.70 -0.80 -2.40
CA VAL A 117 -3.19 -1.22 -1.08
C VAL A 117 -4.41 -0.39 -0.67
N LEU A 118 -4.37 0.92 -0.93
CA LEU A 118 -5.53 1.79 -0.72
C LEU A 118 -6.75 1.31 -1.50
N ALA A 119 -6.58 0.87 -2.76
CA ALA A 119 -7.67 0.28 -3.54
C ALA A 119 -8.20 -1.01 -2.88
N MET A 120 -7.32 -1.89 -2.37
CA MET A 120 -7.74 -3.09 -1.64
C MET A 120 -8.59 -2.74 -0.41
N LEU A 121 -8.12 -1.81 0.43
CA LEU A 121 -8.81 -1.43 1.66
C LEU A 121 -10.18 -0.79 1.39
N LEU A 122 -10.24 0.14 0.44
CA LEU A 122 -11.49 0.82 0.09
C LEU A 122 -12.51 -0.16 -0.52
N THR A 123 -12.06 -1.15 -1.28
CA THR A 123 -12.92 -2.22 -1.80
C THR A 123 -13.44 -3.11 -0.68
N LEU A 124 -12.59 -3.56 0.26
CA LEU A 124 -13.04 -4.33 1.44
C LEU A 124 -14.09 -3.55 2.24
N GLN A 125 -13.86 -2.26 2.49
CA GLN A 125 -14.81 -1.40 3.20
C GLN A 125 -16.12 -1.20 2.43
N ARG A 126 -16.07 -1.07 1.10
CA ARG A 126 -17.25 -1.02 0.21
C ARG A 126 -18.10 -2.28 0.35
N LEU A 127 -17.44 -3.45 0.45
CA LEU A 127 -18.08 -4.75 0.64
C LEU A 127 -18.51 -5.02 2.09
N GLY A 128 -18.16 -4.12 3.03
CA GLY A 128 -18.46 -4.30 4.45
C GLY A 128 -17.58 -5.35 5.15
N VAL A 129 -16.41 -5.66 4.59
CA VAL A 129 -15.43 -6.61 5.13
C VAL A 129 -14.33 -5.83 5.86
N ASP A 130 -14.07 -6.19 7.11
CA ASP A 130 -13.06 -5.56 7.97
C ASP A 130 -12.22 -6.59 8.77
N ASP A 131 -12.38 -7.87 8.45
CA ASP A 131 -11.75 -8.99 9.15
C ASP A 131 -10.55 -9.60 8.40
N ARG A 132 -10.14 -8.98 7.28
CA ARG A 132 -9.00 -9.43 6.46
C ARG A 132 -7.71 -8.72 6.88
N ASP A 133 -6.66 -9.49 7.10
CA ASP A 133 -5.31 -8.95 7.26
C ASP A 133 -4.78 -8.51 5.89
N VAL A 134 -4.06 -7.38 5.85
CA VAL A 134 -3.43 -6.86 4.64
C VAL A 134 -1.95 -6.61 4.92
N TYR A 135 -1.08 -7.36 4.24
CA TYR A 135 0.37 -7.27 4.43
C TYR A 135 1.04 -6.47 3.32
N LEU A 136 1.98 -5.63 3.73
CA LEU A 136 2.69 -4.71 2.87
C LEU A 136 4.18 -5.02 2.91
N TYR A 137 4.73 -5.54 1.82
CA TYR A 137 6.15 -5.81 1.69
C TYR A 137 6.79 -4.79 0.75
N ASP A 138 7.59 -3.88 1.31
CA ASP A 138 8.42 -2.93 0.59
C ASP A 138 9.69 -2.68 1.40
N THR A 139 10.74 -2.18 0.77
CA THR A 139 11.92 -1.71 1.50
C THR A 139 11.60 -0.45 2.30
N PHE A 140 10.64 0.35 1.83
CA PHE A 140 10.34 1.69 2.36
C PHE A 140 11.55 2.65 2.42
N GLU A 141 12.66 2.26 1.78
CA GLU A 141 13.94 2.96 1.72
C GLU A 141 14.41 3.18 0.28
N GLY A 142 13.60 2.76 -0.69
CA GLY A 142 13.81 2.91 -2.12
C GLY A 142 14.39 1.65 -2.74
N MET A 143 14.94 1.79 -3.94
CA MET A 143 15.55 0.68 -4.64
C MET A 143 16.84 0.23 -3.95
N THR A 144 17.02 -1.07 -3.80
CA THR A 144 18.27 -1.69 -3.33
C THR A 144 19.33 -1.67 -4.40
N GLU A 145 20.61 -1.76 -4.01
CA GLU A 145 21.71 -1.89 -4.96
C GLU A 145 21.49 -3.13 -5.85
N PRO A 146 21.39 -2.95 -7.18
CA PRO A 146 21.20 -4.07 -8.10
C PRO A 146 22.46 -4.92 -8.23
N THR A 147 22.28 -6.14 -8.71
CA THR A 147 23.34 -7.08 -9.05
C THR A 147 23.50 -7.19 -10.57
N ASP A 148 24.53 -7.92 -11.02
CA ASP A 148 24.78 -8.13 -12.45
C ASP A 148 23.64 -8.86 -13.19
N VAL A 149 22.72 -9.54 -12.48
CA VAL A 149 21.58 -10.23 -13.10
C VAL A 149 20.36 -9.34 -13.30
N ASP A 150 20.33 -8.15 -12.68
CA ASP A 150 19.21 -7.20 -12.74
C ASP A 150 19.21 -6.44 -14.07
N LYS A 151 18.69 -7.10 -15.11
CA LYS A 151 18.66 -6.58 -16.48
C LYS A 151 17.24 -6.52 -17.02
N SER A 152 16.94 -5.45 -17.74
CA SER A 152 15.70 -5.26 -18.49
C SER A 152 15.94 -5.43 -19.99
N ARG A 153 15.01 -6.11 -20.68
CA ARG A 153 14.99 -6.16 -22.15
C ARG A 153 14.86 -4.78 -22.80
N PHE A 154 14.25 -3.83 -22.09
CA PHE A 154 13.93 -2.49 -22.61
C PHE A 154 14.91 -1.42 -22.12
N HIS A 155 15.44 -1.56 -20.90
CA HIS A 155 16.22 -0.51 -20.24
C HIS A 155 17.68 -0.91 -19.95
N GLY A 156 18.09 -2.13 -20.28
CA GLY A 156 19.47 -2.59 -20.04
C GLY A 156 19.76 -2.94 -18.59
N SER A 157 21.02 -2.77 -18.16
CA SER A 157 21.51 -3.11 -16.82
C SER A 157 21.07 -2.07 -15.78
N ALA A 158 20.37 -2.51 -14.73
CA ALA A 158 20.03 -1.66 -13.59
C ALA A 158 21.28 -1.25 -12.80
N LEU A 159 22.29 -2.13 -12.74
CA LEU A 159 23.56 -1.85 -12.07
C LEU A 159 24.34 -0.72 -12.77
N ASP A 160 24.31 -0.65 -14.10
CA ASP A 160 24.98 0.43 -14.83
C ASP A 160 24.30 1.78 -14.56
N ALA A 161 22.96 1.79 -14.52
CA ALA A 161 22.20 2.98 -14.14
C ALA A 161 22.47 3.41 -12.69
N TRP A 162 22.59 2.45 -11.77
CA TRP A 162 22.91 2.69 -10.37
C TRP A 162 24.30 3.31 -10.19
N ARG A 163 25.32 2.73 -10.85
CA ARG A 163 26.71 3.24 -10.83
C ARG A 163 26.78 4.65 -11.37
N LYS A 164 26.13 4.92 -12.50
CA LYS A 164 26.07 6.26 -13.10
C LYS A 164 25.45 7.30 -12.17
N ALA A 165 24.36 6.96 -11.47
CA ALA A 165 23.75 7.86 -10.49
C ALA A 165 24.69 8.08 -9.29
N SER A 166 25.28 7.01 -8.77
CA SER A 166 26.21 7.07 -7.64
C SER A 166 27.45 7.92 -7.92
N GLU A 167 28.02 7.80 -9.14
CA GLU A 167 29.14 8.63 -9.61
C GLU A 167 28.78 10.12 -9.70
N ALA A 168 27.52 10.44 -9.99
CA ALA A 168 26.99 11.81 -9.95
C ALA A 168 26.67 12.30 -8.54
N GLY A 169 26.85 11.46 -7.50
CA GLY A 169 26.46 11.77 -6.13
C GLY A 169 24.95 11.77 -5.91
N GLU A 170 24.18 11.16 -6.82
CA GLU A 170 22.73 11.11 -6.80
C GLU A 170 22.23 9.71 -6.43
N ARG A 171 21.01 9.65 -5.89
CA ARG A 171 20.28 8.38 -5.74
C ARG A 171 19.51 8.10 -7.03
N ILE A 172 19.55 6.85 -7.49
CA ILE A 172 18.75 6.45 -8.64
C ILE A 172 17.25 6.75 -8.39
N TRP A 173 16.59 7.36 -9.38
CA TRP A 173 15.17 7.75 -9.32
C TRP A 173 14.79 8.60 -8.08
N GLN A 174 15.66 9.53 -7.66
CA GLN A 174 15.44 10.40 -6.50
C GLN A 174 14.06 11.10 -6.51
N GLY A 175 13.55 11.53 -7.67
CA GLY A 175 12.22 12.16 -7.76
C GLY A 175 11.04 11.26 -7.37
N TRP A 176 11.25 9.94 -7.28
CA TRP A 176 10.22 8.93 -7.05
C TRP A 176 10.41 8.22 -5.70
N PHE A 177 11.66 8.11 -5.24
CA PHE A 177 12.06 7.41 -4.00
C PHE A 177 12.86 8.30 -3.03
N GLY A 178 12.86 9.62 -3.23
CA GLY A 178 13.43 10.56 -2.28
C GLY A 178 12.72 10.45 -0.93
N THR A 179 13.47 10.58 0.18
CA THR A 179 12.94 10.42 1.54
C THR A 179 11.89 11.47 1.92
N ASP A 180 11.84 12.57 1.19
CA ASP A 180 10.82 13.62 1.29
C ASP A 180 9.50 13.23 0.61
N VAL A 181 9.56 12.32 -0.36
CA VAL A 181 8.40 11.88 -1.15
C VAL A 181 7.90 10.50 -0.70
N PHE A 182 8.79 9.59 -0.33
CA PHE A 182 8.53 8.16 -0.12
C PHE A 182 9.09 7.66 1.23
N GLY A 183 8.35 6.78 1.89
CA GLY A 183 8.77 6.13 3.14
C GLY A 183 7.60 5.54 3.94
N LEU A 184 7.95 4.69 4.91
CA LEU A 184 6.99 3.92 5.72
C LEU A 184 5.95 4.81 6.42
N GLU A 185 6.39 5.91 7.06
CA GLU A 185 5.51 6.81 7.81
C GLU A 185 4.39 7.37 6.92
N ARG A 186 4.73 7.75 5.68
CA ARG A 186 3.79 8.35 4.74
C ARG A 186 2.75 7.33 4.26
N VAL A 187 3.19 6.11 3.95
CA VAL A 187 2.30 5.01 3.56
C VAL A 187 1.39 4.64 4.73
N SER A 188 1.95 4.46 5.92
CA SER A 188 1.17 4.14 7.13
C SER A 188 0.11 5.21 7.40
N LYS A 189 0.48 6.49 7.35
CA LYS A 189 -0.46 7.60 7.56
C LYS A 189 -1.60 7.61 6.54
N LEU A 190 -1.31 7.32 5.26
CA LEU A 190 -2.32 7.21 4.22
C LEU A 190 -3.32 6.09 4.54
N LEU A 191 -2.82 4.88 4.81
CA LEU A 191 -3.68 3.70 4.99
C LEU A 191 -4.47 3.78 6.30
N MET A 192 -3.86 4.25 7.39
CA MET A 192 -4.56 4.48 8.66
C MET A 192 -5.67 5.52 8.53
N SER A 193 -5.53 6.50 7.63
CA SER A 193 -6.57 7.51 7.40
C SER A 193 -7.86 6.96 6.78
N THR A 194 -7.85 5.73 6.26
CA THR A 194 -9.05 5.06 5.74
C THR A 194 -9.98 4.59 6.85
N GLY A 195 -9.49 4.47 8.09
CA GLY A 195 -10.22 3.87 9.21
C GLY A 195 -10.31 2.34 9.14
N TYR A 196 -9.54 1.67 8.26
CA TYR A 196 -9.39 0.22 8.31
C TYR A 196 -8.71 -0.19 9.63
N PRO A 197 -9.08 -1.34 10.25
CA PRO A 197 -8.59 -1.69 11.58
C PRO A 197 -7.05 -1.70 11.66
N PRO A 198 -6.42 -0.88 12.52
CA PRO A 198 -4.96 -0.77 12.57
C PRO A 198 -4.24 -2.08 12.91
N ALA A 199 -4.91 -3.00 13.62
CA ALA A 199 -4.35 -4.31 13.96
C ALA A 199 -4.28 -5.29 12.76
N ARG A 200 -4.84 -4.90 11.60
CA ARG A 200 -4.92 -5.69 10.37
C ARG A 200 -3.97 -5.17 9.27
N LEU A 201 -3.14 -4.17 9.57
CA LEU A 201 -2.21 -3.48 8.67
C LEU A 201 -0.76 -3.59 9.15
#